data_AF-A0AAD4YQX2-F1
#
_entry.id   AF-A0AAD4YQX2-F1
#
_cell.length_a   1.000
_cell.length_b   1.000
_cell.length_c   1.000
_cell.angle_alpha   90.00
_cell.angle_beta   90.00
_cell.angle_gamma   90.00
#
_symmetry.space_group_name_H-M   'P 1'
#
loop_
_entity.id
_entity.type
_entity.pdbx_description
1 polymer ?
#
loop_
_entity_poly.entity_id
_entity_poly.type
_entity_poly.pdbx_seq_one_letter_code
_entity_poly.pdbx_strand_id
1 'polypeptide(L)'
;MCPDFQNNFGVTSYIGFLDSLIDNADGVKYLRKSHILQNFLGSDDDVAQLFNEIGTDLVPNNAIYSDVKSKIEDHYKTNWKKWMAQFFHEHVSSPWTILAFTGVLLELGMTAANSGTAPCEALLEYLKERGY
;
A
#
# COMPACT_ATOMS: atom_id res chain seq x y z
N MET A 1 12.03 23.26 22.23
CA MET A 1 13.41 22.73 22.14
C MET A 1 14.39 23.81 22.54
N CYS A 2 15.40 23.49 23.33
CA CYS A 2 16.45 24.43 23.71
C CYS A 2 17.30 24.81 22.48
N PRO A 3 17.53 26.10 22.20
CA PRO A 3 18.24 26.57 21.00
C PRO A 3 19.73 26.17 20.94
N ASP A 4 20.27 25.67 22.05
CA ASP A 4 21.65 25.32 22.33
C ASP A 4 21.93 23.80 22.23
N PHE A 5 20.91 22.99 21.93
CA PHE A 5 21.09 21.57 21.65
C PHE A 5 21.43 21.35 20.17
N GLN A 6 22.66 20.92 19.86
CA GLN A 6 23.03 20.48 18.51
C GLN A 6 22.32 19.16 18.16
N ASN A 7 21.11 19.27 17.63
CA ASN A 7 20.37 18.14 17.09
C ASN A 7 20.75 17.92 15.63
N ASN A 8 21.36 16.79 15.30
CA ASN A 8 21.62 16.40 13.91
C ASN A 8 20.37 15.87 13.19
N PHE A 9 19.19 15.96 13.82
CA PHE A 9 17.89 15.45 13.36
C PHE A 9 17.89 13.94 13.05
N GLY A 10 18.94 13.19 13.39
CA GLY A 10 19.04 11.78 13.03
C GLY A 10 17.93 10.93 13.62
N VAL A 11 17.63 11.14 14.91
CA VAL A 11 16.57 10.40 15.62
C VAL A 11 15.19 10.78 15.09
N THR A 12 14.89 12.08 14.96
CA THR A 12 13.59 12.55 14.48
C THR A 12 13.36 12.15 13.03
N SER A 13 14.40 12.19 12.18
CA SER A 13 14.36 11.69 10.81
C SER A 13 14.19 10.18 10.72
N TYR A 14 14.78 9.40 11.64
CA TYR A 14 14.60 7.95 11.67
C TYR A 14 13.17 7.59 12.09
N ILE A 15 12.63 8.27 13.10
CA ILE A 15 11.23 8.08 13.50
C ILE A 15 10.29 8.46 12.35
N GLY A 16 10.51 9.60 11.69
CA GLY A 16 9.73 10.00 10.50
C GLY A 16 9.91 9.06 9.29
N PHE A 17 11.04 8.35 9.20
CA PHE A 17 11.21 7.27 8.22
C PHE A 17 10.37 6.04 8.59
N LEU A 18 10.39 5.61 9.85
CA LEU A 18 9.58 4.48 10.31
C LEU A 18 8.07 4.78 10.22
N ASP A 19 7.65 5.99 10.58
CA ASP A 19 6.28 6.48 10.41
C ASP A 19 5.82 6.35 8.94
N SER A 20 6.67 6.74 7.98
CA SER A 20 6.34 6.54 6.55
C SER A 20 6.26 5.08 6.08
N LEU A 21 6.72 4.12 6.90
CA LEU A 21 6.61 2.68 6.64
C LEU A 21 5.48 2.00 7.42
N ILE A 22 5.03 2.62 8.51
CA ILE A 22 4.05 2.06 9.46
C ILE A 22 2.77 2.87 9.32
N ASP A 23 1.82 2.34 8.55
CA ASP A 23 0.47 2.91 8.48
C ASP A 23 -0.49 2.18 9.43
N ASN A 24 -0.26 0.87 9.63
CA ASN A 24 -1.11 -0.02 10.41
C ASN A 24 -0.30 -1.16 11.08
N ALA A 25 -0.99 -2.00 11.86
CA ALA A 25 -0.39 -3.14 12.56
C ALA A 25 0.30 -4.16 11.64
N ASP A 26 -0.15 -4.31 10.39
CA ASP A 26 0.54 -5.19 9.43
C ASP A 26 1.92 -4.63 9.08
N GLY A 27 2.04 -3.32 8.86
CA GLY A 27 3.33 -2.64 8.67
C GLY A 27 4.30 -2.92 9.82
N VAL A 28 3.83 -2.78 11.07
CA VAL A 28 4.60 -3.12 12.27
C VAL A 28 5.05 -4.58 12.27
N LYS A 29 4.14 -5.50 11.94
CA LYS A 29 4.41 -6.94 11.89
C LYS A 29 5.47 -7.28 10.84
N TYR A 30 5.44 -6.65 9.66
CA TYR A 30 6.47 -6.83 8.63
C TYR A 30 7.83 -6.34 9.10
N LEU A 31 7.90 -5.16 9.72
CA LEU A 31 9.16 -4.61 10.25
C LEU A 31 9.73 -5.44 11.40
N ARG A 32 8.87 -5.97 12.28
CA ARG A 32 9.28 -6.89 13.34
C ARG A 32 9.84 -8.20 12.80
N LYS A 33 9.16 -8.81 11.82
CA LYS A 33 9.65 -10.02 11.14
C LYS A 33 10.99 -9.79 10.44
N SER A 34 11.22 -8.56 9.97
CA SER A 34 12.47 -8.16 9.33
C SER A 34 13.55 -7.72 10.34
N HIS A 35 13.29 -7.83 11.64
CA HIS A 35 14.16 -7.40 12.73
C HIS A 35 14.56 -5.91 12.69
N ILE A 36 13.75 -5.08 12.03
CA ILE A 36 13.96 -3.62 11.95
C ILE A 36 13.38 -2.92 13.18
N LEU A 37 12.28 -3.47 13.73
CA LEU A 37 11.56 -2.91 14.87
C LEU A 37 11.34 -4.00 15.92
N GLN A 38 11.50 -3.64 17.20
CA GLN A 38 11.15 -4.50 18.33
C GLN A 38 9.88 -3.96 19.00
N ASN A 39 8.91 -4.84 19.24
CA ASN A 39 7.67 -4.46 19.90
C ASN A 39 7.82 -4.61 21.42
N PHE A 40 7.68 -3.50 22.14
CA PHE A 40 7.66 -3.45 23.61
C PHE A 40 6.31 -2.98 24.18
N LEU A 41 5.34 -2.67 23.33
CA LEU A 41 4.03 -2.11 23.70
C LEU A 41 2.95 -3.20 23.86
N GLY A 42 3.26 -4.45 23.54
CA GLY A 42 2.39 -5.61 23.78
C GLY A 42 1.58 -6.02 22.55
N SER A 43 1.05 -5.07 21.77
CA SER A 43 0.38 -5.34 20.50
C SER A 43 1.00 -4.56 19.33
N ASP A 44 0.79 -5.02 18.10
CA ASP A 44 1.31 -4.33 16.91
C ASP A 44 0.47 -3.08 16.59
N ASP A 45 -0.80 -3.05 17.01
CA ASP A 45 -1.70 -1.89 16.90
C ASP A 45 -1.22 -0.74 17.79
N ASP A 46 -0.84 -1.01 19.04
CA ASP A 46 -0.33 0.01 19.97
C ASP A 46 0.96 0.66 19.45
N VAL A 47 1.82 -0.13 18.78
CA VAL A 47 3.01 0.40 18.11
C VAL A 47 2.62 1.28 16.93
N ALA A 48 1.69 0.84 16.08
CA ALA A 48 1.27 1.61 14.91
C ALA A 48 0.68 2.96 15.33
N GLN A 49 -0.18 2.96 16.36
CA GLN A 49 -0.76 4.17 16.92
C GLN A 49 0.32 5.11 17.45
N LEU A 50 1.29 4.61 18.21
CA LEU A 50 2.38 5.43 18.74
C LEU A 50 3.18 6.13 17.63
N PHE A 51 3.52 5.42 16.56
CA PHE A 51 4.27 6.01 15.44
C PHE A 51 3.45 7.07 14.71
N ASN A 52 2.17 6.80 14.41
CA ASN A 52 1.27 7.76 13.76
C ASN A 52 1.07 9.05 14.60
N GLU A 53 0.94 8.90 15.91
CA GLU A 53 0.79 10.04 16.84
C GLU A 53 2.08 10.86 16.92
N ILE A 54 3.22 10.20 17.10
CA ILE A 54 4.53 10.88 17.19
C ILE A 54 4.93 11.51 15.84
N GLY A 55 4.61 10.86 14.72
CA GLY A 55 4.89 11.34 13.37
C GLY A 55 4.22 12.68 13.05
N THR A 56 3.04 12.93 13.62
CA THR A 56 2.23 14.14 13.36
C THR A 56 2.92 15.43 13.84
N ASP A 57 3.61 15.39 14.99
CA ASP A 57 4.24 16.56 15.61
C ASP A 57 5.76 16.63 15.39
N LEU A 58 6.32 15.68 14.64
CA LEU A 58 7.75 15.65 14.34
C LEU A 58 8.10 16.53 13.14
N VAL A 59 9.26 17.19 13.25
CA VAL A 59 9.92 17.86 12.12
C VAL A 59 11.15 17.05 11.72
N PRO A 60 10.99 16.00 10.89
CA PRO A 60 12.11 15.20 10.40
C PRO A 60 12.89 15.97 9.32
N ASN A 61 14.20 15.77 9.28
CA ASN A 61 14.99 16.10 8.09
C ASN A 61 14.88 14.95 7.08
N ASN A 62 14.03 15.14 6.05
CA ASN A 62 13.75 14.14 5.02
C ASN A 62 14.96 13.75 4.17
N ALA A 63 16.04 14.55 4.16
CA ALA A 63 17.24 14.25 3.38
C ALA A 63 18.12 13.16 4.02
N ILE A 64 18.02 12.92 5.34
CA ILE A 64 18.92 11.99 6.04
C ILE A 64 18.72 10.54 5.57
N TYR A 65 17.46 10.15 5.30
CA TYR A 65 17.10 8.79 4.88
C TYR A 65 16.50 8.73 3.47
N SER A 66 16.64 9.80 2.67
CA SER A 66 16.10 9.85 1.29
C SER A 66 16.69 8.74 0.41
N ASP A 67 17.99 8.49 0.52
CA ASP A 67 18.68 7.47 -0.25
C ASP A 67 18.19 6.05 0.10
N VAL A 68 17.86 5.83 1.36
CA VAL A 68 17.30 4.56 1.83
C VAL A 68 15.87 4.39 1.31
N LYS A 69 15.03 5.43 1.42
CA LYS A 69 13.68 5.43 0.85
C LYS A 69 13.70 5.13 -0.65
N SER A 70 14.58 5.80 -1.40
CA SER A 70 14.74 5.60 -2.84
C SER A 70 15.17 4.16 -3.19
N LYS A 71 16.12 3.58 -2.45
CA LYS A 71 16.55 2.18 -2.68
C LYS A 71 15.42 1.18 -2.42
N ILE A 72 14.62 1.40 -1.37
CA ILE A 72 13.47 0.55 -1.06
C ILE A 72 12.42 0.67 -2.18
N GLU A 73 12.12 1.89 -2.63
CA GLU A 73 11.16 2.13 -3.72
C GLU A 73 11.63 1.49 -5.03
N ASP A 74 12.91 1.63 -5.38
CA ASP A 74 13.49 1.04 -6.59
C ASP A 74 13.47 -0.49 -6.55
N HIS A 75 13.76 -1.08 -5.39
CA HIS A 75 13.68 -2.53 -5.19
C HIS A 75 12.24 -3.02 -5.33
N TYR A 76 11.28 -2.34 -4.70
CA TYR A 76 9.86 -2.69 -4.79
C TYR A 76 9.35 -2.55 -6.23
N LYS A 77 9.63 -1.43 -6.91
CA LYS A 77 9.24 -1.23 -8.32
C LYS A 77 9.85 -2.29 -9.23
N THR A 78 11.11 -2.64 -9.03
CA THR A 78 11.78 -3.65 -9.86
C THR A 78 11.19 -5.05 -9.64
N ASN A 79 10.91 -5.43 -8.39
CA ASN A 79 10.30 -6.72 -8.08
C ASN A 79 8.83 -6.78 -8.49
N TRP A 80 8.04 -5.74 -8.22
CA TRP A 80 6.65 -5.64 -8.65
C TRP A 80 6.53 -5.75 -10.18
N LYS A 81 7.40 -5.07 -10.93
CA LYS A 81 7.46 -5.20 -12.39
C LYS A 81 7.74 -6.63 -12.84
N LYS A 82 8.66 -7.35 -12.17
CA LYS A 82 8.96 -8.76 -12.47
C LYS A 82 7.78 -9.67 -12.15
N TRP A 83 7.20 -9.53 -10.96
CA TRP A 83 6.02 -10.30 -10.54
C TRP A 83 4.83 -10.06 -11.46
N MET A 84 4.58 -8.81 -11.82
CA MET A 84 3.54 -8.44 -12.78
C MET A 84 3.81 -9.06 -14.16
N ALA A 85 5.06 -9.00 -14.64
CA ALA A 85 5.43 -9.63 -15.91
C ALA A 85 5.24 -11.16 -15.88
N GLN A 86 5.60 -11.82 -14.78
CA GLN A 86 5.36 -13.26 -14.58
C GLN A 86 3.86 -13.58 -14.50
N PHE A 87 3.09 -12.80 -13.74
CA PHE A 87 1.65 -12.97 -13.63
C PHE A 87 0.95 -12.85 -14.98
N PHE A 88 1.28 -11.82 -15.77
CA PHE A 88 0.76 -11.69 -17.13
C PHE A 88 1.20 -12.85 -18.02
N HIS A 89 2.44 -13.32 -17.90
CA HIS A 89 2.91 -14.45 -18.69
C HIS A 89 2.17 -15.76 -18.36
N GLU A 90 1.96 -16.04 -17.07
CA GLU A 90 1.41 -17.32 -16.59
C GLU A 90 -0.12 -17.35 -16.58
N HIS A 91 -0.77 -16.29 -16.09
CA HIS A 91 -2.23 -16.24 -15.96
C HIS A 91 -2.92 -15.60 -17.15
N VAL A 92 -2.21 -14.75 -17.90
CA VAL A 92 -2.77 -14.01 -19.03
C VAL A 92 -2.11 -14.50 -20.31
N SER A 93 -2.25 -15.81 -20.55
CA SER A 93 -1.56 -16.55 -21.61
C SER A 93 -1.91 -16.07 -23.04
N SER A 94 -2.91 -15.19 -23.18
CA SER A 94 -3.37 -14.70 -24.49
C SER A 94 -3.80 -13.24 -24.42
N PRO A 95 -3.29 -12.37 -25.31
CA PRO A 95 -3.81 -11.00 -25.50
C PRO A 95 -5.33 -10.95 -25.67
N TRP A 96 -5.93 -12.03 -26.21
CA TRP A 96 -7.36 -12.16 -26.42
C TRP A 96 -8.17 -12.25 -25.12
N THR A 97 -7.61 -12.84 -24.07
CA THR A 97 -8.28 -12.93 -22.76
C THR A 97 -8.38 -11.56 -22.10
N ILE A 98 -7.36 -10.71 -22.26
CA ILE A 98 -7.39 -9.31 -21.80
C ILE A 98 -8.50 -8.56 -22.53
N LEU A 99 -8.55 -8.66 -23.85
CA LEU A 99 -9.57 -7.99 -24.66
C LEU A 99 -10.98 -8.42 -24.27
N ALA A 100 -11.21 -9.72 -24.05
CA ALA A 100 -12.50 -10.24 -23.60
C ALA A 100 -12.90 -9.69 -22.21
N PHE A 101 -11.97 -9.72 -21.24
CA PHE A 101 -12.20 -9.14 -19.91
C PHE A 101 -12.51 -7.65 -19.96
N THR A 102 -11.77 -6.89 -20.78
CA THR A 102 -12.03 -5.45 -20.96
C THR A 102 -13.38 -5.19 -21.62
N GLY A 103 -13.81 -6.04 -22.56
CA GLY A 103 -15.13 -5.95 -23.18
C GLY A 103 -16.25 -6.13 -22.16
N VAL A 104 -16.17 -7.15 -21.30
CA VAL A 104 -17.15 -7.40 -20.23
C VAL A 104 -17.23 -6.23 -19.25
N LEU A 105 -16.08 -5.66 -18.86
CA LEU A 105 -16.05 -4.50 -17.96
C LEU A 105 -16.65 -3.24 -18.59
N LEU A 106 -16.40 -3.01 -19.89
CA LEU A 106 -16.98 -1.88 -20.62
C LEU A 106 -18.50 -2.05 -20.77
N GLU A 107 -18.97 -3.24 -21.08
CA GLU A 107 -20.41 -3.56 -21.19
C GLU A 107 -21.13 -3.39 -19.85
N LEU A 108 -20.53 -3.88 -18.75
CA LEU A 108 -21.04 -3.66 -17.39
C LEU A 108 -21.06 -2.17 -17.03
N GLY A 109 -19.99 -1.44 -17.34
CA GLY A 109 -19.88 -0.01 -17.04
C GLY A 109 -20.90 0.83 -17.82
N MET A 110 -21.13 0.52 -19.09
CA MET A 110 -22.16 1.18 -19.89
C MET A 110 -23.57 0.86 -19.38
N THR A 111 -23.82 -0.39 -19.01
CA THR A 111 -25.10 -0.79 -18.41
C THR A 111 -25.37 0.00 -17.13
N ALA A 112 -24.41 0.08 -16.21
CA ALA A 112 -24.53 0.83 -14.96
C ALA A 112 -24.71 2.35 -15.16
N ALA A 113 -24.01 2.93 -16.14
CA ALA A 113 -24.12 4.35 -16.46
C ALA A 113 -25.50 4.71 -17.04
N ASN A 114 -26.08 3.82 -17.85
CA ASN A 114 -27.38 4.03 -18.48
C ASN A 114 -28.55 3.71 -17.53
N SER A 115 -28.37 2.77 -16.60
CA SER A 115 -29.42 2.37 -15.65
C SER A 115 -29.45 3.20 -14.37
N GLY A 116 -28.40 3.96 -14.06
CA GLY A 116 -28.27 4.71 -12.81
C GLY A 116 -28.17 3.82 -11.57
N THR A 117 -27.94 2.52 -11.74
CA THR A 117 -27.84 1.53 -10.67
C THR A 117 -26.40 1.08 -10.48
N ALA A 118 -26.02 0.82 -9.22
CA ALA A 118 -24.66 0.43 -8.87
C ALA A 118 -24.27 -0.89 -9.58
N PRO A 119 -23.00 -1.06 -10.00
CA PRO A 119 -22.56 -2.26 -10.72
C PRO A 119 -22.85 -3.59 -10.01
N CYS A 120 -22.92 -3.56 -8.67
CA CYS A 120 -23.24 -4.74 -7.86
C CYS A 120 -24.72 -5.17 -7.98
N GLU A 121 -25.66 -4.23 -8.13
CA GLU A 121 -27.08 -4.53 -8.34
C GLU A 121 -27.29 -5.17 -9.73
N ALA A 122 -26.63 -4.62 -10.75
CA ALA A 122 -26.69 -5.16 -12.12
C ALA A 122 -26.10 -6.59 -12.20
N LEU A 123 -25.00 -6.86 -11.48
CA LEU A 123 -24.44 -8.21 -11.38
C LEU A 123 -25.37 -9.18 -10.65
N LEU A 124 -26.06 -8.74 -9.60
CA LEU A 124 -27.03 -9.56 -8.88
C LEU A 124 -28.25 -9.89 -9.75
N GLU A 125 -28.79 -8.93 -10.50
CA GLU A 125 -29.90 -9.21 -11.44
C GLU A 125 -29.46 -10.16 -12.56
N TYR A 126 -28.26 -9.97 -13.11
CA TYR A 126 -27.72 -10.84 -14.15
C TYR A 126 -27.56 -12.29 -13.68
N LEU A 127 -27.04 -12.50 -12.47
CA LEU A 127 -26.88 -13.83 -11.88
C LEU A 127 -28.26 -14.47 -11.59
N LYS A 128 -29.22 -13.67 -11.11
CA LYS A 128 -30.59 -14.10 -10.85
C LYS A 128 -31.35 -14.49 -12.12
N GLU A 129 -31.17 -13.78 -13.24
CA GLU A 129 -31.75 -14.16 -14.54
C GLU A 129 -31.15 -15.46 -15.10
N ARG A 130 -29.87 -15.72 -14.82
CA ARG A 130 -29.20 -16.96 -15.22
C ARG A 130 -29.43 -18.14 -14.28
N GLY A 131 -30.17 -17.95 -13.20
CA GLY A 131 -30.53 -19.02 -12.25
C GLY A 131 -29.40 -19.48 -11.35
N TYR A 132 -28.42 -18.60 -11.07
CA TYR A 132 -27.38 -18.81 -10.06
C TYR A 132 -27.84 -18.31 -8.68
#